data_AF-A0A3D3VBH1-F1
#
_entry.id   AF-A0A3D3VBH1-F1
#
_cell.length_a   1.000
_cell.length_b   1.000
_cell.length_c   1.000
_cell.angle_alpha   90.00
_cell.angle_beta   90.00
_cell.angle_gamma   90.00
#
_symmetry.space_group_name_H-M   'P 1'
#
loop_
_entity.id
_entity.type
_entity.pdbx_description
1 polymer ?
#
loop_
_entity_poly.entity_id
_entity_poly.type
_entity_poly.pdbx_seq_one_letter_code
_entity_poly.pdbx_strand_id
1 'polypeptide(L)'
;MAQGVRDSAPDAQIVCMPMADGGEGTVDAVLAATGGERRVSTVQGPLGAEVQAARGWLNESRTAVIEMAAASGIHLVLAAERDATRASTFGTGQLVQQALSAGAQRIIMGFGGSATNDGGTGMLRALGARFLDSAGDEIEEGGLALKALRQIDLNRLDERLHKVRIEVACDVNNPLTGLHGASHVFGPQKGATPDQVLALDEALNTYADIVAALLQKDVRDFPGAGAAGGIGFAAKAFLHAEFRPGVQLIADLSGLSQAVQRADLVITGEGRLDEQTLYGKTPAGVAVIASAAGVPVVAIAGTLGVGYQRLRDIGIVAAFSITSGPMTGRIEKTEKIVR
;
A
#
# COMPACT_ATOMS: atom_id res chain seq x y z
N MET A 1 -16.85 -1.56 18.12
CA MET A 1 -16.97 -3.03 18.32
C MET A 1 -16.73 -3.43 19.77
N ALA A 2 -15.54 -3.23 20.34
CA ALA A 2 -15.23 -3.65 21.72
C ALA A 2 -16.25 -3.15 22.76
N GLN A 3 -16.71 -1.91 22.65
CA GLN A 3 -17.75 -1.39 23.55
C GLN A 3 -19.04 -2.21 23.48
N GLY A 4 -19.57 -2.48 22.28
CA GLY A 4 -20.78 -3.29 22.12
C GLY A 4 -20.64 -4.73 22.62
N VAL A 5 -19.42 -5.29 22.54
CA VAL A 5 -19.12 -6.60 23.17
C VAL A 5 -19.22 -6.49 24.68
N ARG A 6 -18.62 -5.46 25.31
CA ARG A 6 -18.72 -5.27 26.78
C ARG A 6 -20.15 -5.04 27.24
N ASP A 7 -20.95 -4.31 26.46
CA ASP A 7 -22.34 -4.03 26.80
C ASP A 7 -23.20 -5.33 26.77
N SER A 8 -22.86 -6.28 25.90
CA SER A 8 -23.60 -7.54 25.73
C SER A 8 -23.03 -8.71 26.54
N ALA A 9 -21.72 -8.72 26.79
CA ALA A 9 -20.97 -9.76 27.51
C ALA A 9 -19.90 -9.09 28.40
N PRO A 10 -20.29 -8.59 29.59
CA PRO A 10 -19.40 -7.81 30.47
C PRO A 10 -18.14 -8.55 30.93
N ASP A 11 -18.23 -9.87 31.07
CA ASP A 11 -17.13 -10.73 31.53
C ASP A 11 -16.18 -11.18 30.40
N ALA A 12 -16.45 -10.77 29.15
CA ALA A 12 -15.62 -11.15 28.01
C ALA A 12 -14.22 -10.53 28.11
N GLN A 13 -13.18 -11.36 27.91
CA GLN A 13 -11.82 -10.89 27.74
C GLN A 13 -11.63 -10.39 26.30
N ILE A 14 -11.38 -9.09 26.14
CA ILE A 14 -11.30 -8.46 24.82
C ILE A 14 -9.85 -8.07 24.53
N VAL A 15 -9.30 -8.63 23.46
CA VAL A 15 -8.01 -8.23 22.90
C VAL A 15 -8.26 -7.49 21.58
N CYS A 16 -7.94 -6.20 21.56
CA CYS A 16 -8.08 -5.38 20.36
C CYS A 16 -6.81 -5.52 19.49
N MET A 17 -6.98 -6.03 18.28
CA MET A 17 -5.90 -6.19 17.30
C MET A 17 -6.18 -5.32 16.08
N PRO A 18 -5.67 -4.07 16.02
CA PRO A 18 -5.78 -3.23 14.83
C PRO A 18 -5.13 -3.90 13.63
N MET A 19 -5.83 -3.94 12.50
CA MET A 19 -5.40 -4.61 11.28
C MET A 19 -5.51 -3.69 10.07
N ALA A 20 -4.69 -3.95 9.06
CA ALA A 20 -4.68 -3.26 7.78
C ALA A 20 -4.23 -4.21 6.66
N ASP A 21 -4.45 -3.81 5.41
CA ASP A 21 -4.12 -4.56 4.20
C ASP A 21 -2.90 -3.99 3.46
N GLY A 22 -2.07 -3.16 4.11
CA GLY A 22 -0.96 -2.48 3.44
C GLY A 22 -1.38 -1.19 2.71
N GLY A 23 -2.66 -0.83 2.76
CA GLY A 23 -3.17 0.47 2.35
C GLY A 23 -3.05 1.56 3.43
N GLU A 24 -3.92 2.55 3.33
CA GLU A 24 -4.03 3.66 4.28
C GLU A 24 -4.34 3.15 5.70
N GLY A 25 -3.63 3.70 6.71
CA GLY A 25 -3.82 3.34 8.12
C GLY A 25 -3.02 2.11 8.57
N THR A 26 -2.15 1.57 7.72
CA THR A 26 -1.20 0.52 8.05
C THR A 26 -0.22 0.93 9.16
N VAL A 27 0.37 2.13 9.08
CA VAL A 27 1.22 2.72 10.11
C VAL A 27 0.45 2.83 11.41
N ASP A 28 -0.78 3.31 11.37
CA ASP A 28 -1.62 3.47 12.56
C ASP A 28 -1.88 2.12 13.23
N ALA A 29 -2.25 1.10 12.44
CA ALA A 29 -2.51 -0.25 12.93
C ALA A 29 -1.27 -0.87 13.56
N VAL A 30 -0.11 -0.80 12.88
CA VAL A 30 1.14 -1.37 13.39
C VAL A 30 1.59 -0.67 14.66
N LEU A 31 1.55 0.67 14.71
CA LEU A 31 1.98 1.42 15.89
C LEU A 31 1.08 1.12 17.10
N ALA A 32 -0.24 1.02 16.88
CA ALA A 32 -1.18 0.66 17.93
C ALA A 32 -0.95 -0.77 18.47
N ALA A 33 -0.54 -1.71 17.61
CA ALA A 33 -0.28 -3.09 18.01
C ALA A 33 1.11 -3.30 18.67
N THR A 34 2.11 -2.53 18.27
CA THR A 34 3.52 -2.77 18.65
C THR A 34 4.07 -1.77 19.67
N GLY A 35 3.35 -0.67 19.95
CA GLY A 35 3.88 0.43 20.77
C GLY A 35 5.01 1.20 20.10
N GLY A 36 5.12 1.12 18.76
CA GLY A 36 6.14 1.84 18.00
C GLY A 36 5.98 3.37 18.07
N GLU A 37 6.94 4.07 17.47
CA GLU A 37 6.97 5.53 17.41
C GLU A 37 6.47 6.05 16.05
N ARG A 38 5.61 7.06 16.06
CA ARG A 38 5.29 7.84 14.85
C ARG A 38 6.35 8.91 14.65
N ARG A 39 7.02 8.90 13.50
CA ARG A 39 7.97 9.94 13.10
C ARG A 39 7.41 10.72 11.93
N VAL A 40 7.33 12.04 12.08
CA VAL A 40 6.82 12.96 11.06
C VAL A 40 7.98 13.78 10.51
N SER A 41 7.99 13.99 9.20
CA SER A 41 8.97 14.82 8.52
C SER A 41 8.36 15.54 7.33
N THR A 42 8.91 16.70 6.99
CA THR A 42 8.62 17.38 5.73
C THR A 42 9.31 16.65 4.58
N VAL A 43 8.55 16.29 3.54
CA VAL A 43 9.03 15.67 2.30
C VAL A 43 8.33 16.30 1.09
N GLN A 44 8.85 16.05 -0.10
CA GLN A 44 8.24 16.51 -1.34
C GLN A 44 6.95 15.72 -1.63
N GLY A 45 5.84 16.43 -1.80
CA GLY A 45 4.56 15.90 -2.23
C GLY A 45 4.57 15.49 -3.71
N PRO A 46 3.49 14.84 -4.19
CA PRO A 46 3.45 14.27 -5.54
C PRO A 46 3.62 15.32 -6.66
N LEU A 47 3.22 16.58 -6.46
CA LEU A 47 3.36 17.66 -7.45
C LEU A 47 4.43 18.70 -7.06
N GLY A 48 5.37 18.34 -6.17
CA GLY A 48 6.52 19.17 -5.81
C GLY A 48 6.36 20.03 -4.56
N ALA A 49 5.14 20.34 -4.13
CA ALA A 49 4.89 21.06 -2.88
C ALA A 49 5.27 20.21 -1.66
N GLU A 50 5.82 20.83 -0.61
CA GLU A 50 6.16 20.12 0.63
C GLU A 50 4.92 19.62 1.38
N VAL A 51 5.00 18.42 1.96
CA VAL A 51 3.96 17.79 2.77
C VAL A 51 4.54 17.24 4.07
N GLN A 52 3.71 17.18 5.12
CA GLN A 52 4.05 16.46 6.35
C GLN A 52 3.71 14.99 6.16
N ALA A 53 4.74 14.14 6.11
CA ALA A 53 4.57 12.70 5.97
C ALA A 53 4.96 11.97 7.26
N ALA A 54 4.12 11.03 7.68
CA ALA A 54 4.35 10.19 8.83
C ALA A 54 4.86 8.80 8.41
N ARG A 55 5.80 8.26 9.18
CA ARG A 55 6.25 6.86 9.10
C ARG A 55 6.27 6.23 10.50
N GLY A 56 6.06 4.92 10.55
CA GLY A 56 6.20 4.14 11.78
C GLY A 56 7.65 3.72 12.01
N TRP A 57 8.05 3.65 13.28
CA TRP A 57 9.37 3.18 13.70
C TRP A 57 9.26 2.20 14.85
N LEU A 58 9.75 0.98 14.63
CA LEU A 58 9.79 -0.09 15.64
C LEU A 58 11.22 -0.20 16.18
N ASN A 59 11.44 0.27 17.41
CA ASN A 59 12.77 0.38 17.99
C ASN A 59 13.48 -0.98 18.16
N GLU A 60 12.80 -1.97 18.70
CA GLU A 60 13.40 -3.28 19.02
C GLU A 60 13.90 -4.01 17.77
N SER A 61 13.10 -4.01 16.70
CA SER A 61 13.42 -4.69 15.44
C SER A 61 14.11 -3.80 14.41
N ARG A 62 14.34 -2.52 14.73
CA ARG A 62 14.83 -1.48 13.79
C ARG A 62 14.07 -1.50 12.46
N THR A 63 12.74 -1.59 12.56
CA THR A 63 11.86 -1.67 11.39
C THR A 63 11.20 -0.32 11.12
N ALA A 64 11.28 0.16 9.88
CA ALA A 64 10.50 1.30 9.43
C ALA A 64 9.24 0.82 8.69
N VAL A 65 8.10 1.44 8.97
CA VAL A 65 6.83 1.18 8.27
C VAL A 65 6.46 2.45 7.52
N ILE A 66 6.36 2.36 6.20
CA ILE A 66 6.17 3.50 5.30
C ILE A 66 4.93 3.24 4.46
N GLU A 67 3.92 4.11 4.59
CA GLU A 67 2.87 4.22 3.59
C GLU A 67 3.32 5.21 2.52
N MET A 68 3.44 4.76 1.26
CA MET A 68 3.84 5.66 0.18
C MET A 68 2.87 6.84 0.04
N ALA A 69 1.59 6.63 0.38
CA ALA A 69 0.57 7.64 0.31
C ALA A 69 0.84 8.85 1.22
N ALA A 70 1.59 8.68 2.31
CA ALA A 70 1.93 9.78 3.21
C ALA A 70 2.77 10.87 2.52
N ALA A 71 3.54 10.51 1.49
CA ALA A 71 4.36 11.44 0.71
C ALA A 71 3.85 11.62 -0.72
N SER A 72 3.30 10.58 -1.33
CA SER A 72 2.97 10.51 -2.75
C SER A 72 1.52 10.08 -3.00
N GLY A 73 0.65 10.32 -2.02
CA GLY A 73 -0.74 9.89 -2.02
C GLY A 73 -1.70 10.79 -2.77
N ILE A 74 -2.76 10.19 -3.31
CA ILE A 74 -3.83 10.86 -4.06
C ILE A 74 -4.65 11.82 -3.20
N HIS A 75 -4.66 11.62 -1.88
CA HIS A 75 -5.34 12.52 -0.93
C HIS A 75 -4.59 13.84 -0.72
N LEU A 76 -3.32 13.92 -1.12
CA LEU A 76 -2.51 15.13 -1.05
C LEU A 76 -2.77 16.09 -2.22
N VAL A 77 -3.58 15.68 -3.20
CA VAL A 77 -3.84 16.44 -4.44
C VAL A 77 -5.33 16.63 -4.61
N LEU A 78 -5.76 17.88 -4.82
CA LEU A 78 -7.15 18.18 -5.13
C LEU A 78 -7.55 17.48 -6.43
N ALA A 79 -8.79 17.00 -6.52
CA ALA A 79 -9.24 16.23 -7.69
C ALA A 79 -9.03 16.97 -9.02
N ALA A 80 -9.19 18.30 -9.04
CA ALA A 80 -8.98 19.15 -10.22
C ALA A 80 -7.50 19.37 -10.58
N GLU A 81 -6.57 19.10 -9.66
CA GLU A 81 -5.13 19.31 -9.83
C GLU A 81 -4.39 17.99 -10.10
N ARG A 82 -5.10 16.86 -10.10
CA ARG A 82 -4.50 15.54 -10.31
C ARG A 82 -3.90 15.46 -11.71
N ASP A 83 -2.60 15.17 -11.74
CA ASP A 83 -1.84 14.99 -12.96
C ASP A 83 -0.89 13.79 -12.82
N ALA A 84 -1.37 12.62 -13.23
CA ALA A 84 -0.57 11.39 -13.25
C ALA A 84 0.68 11.48 -14.14
N THR A 85 0.72 12.42 -15.09
CA THR A 85 1.83 12.55 -16.03
C THR A 85 3.07 13.20 -15.40
N ARG A 86 2.84 14.05 -14.40
CA ARG A 86 3.87 14.82 -13.68
C ARG A 86 4.09 14.35 -12.25
N ALA A 87 3.12 13.69 -11.64
CA ALA A 87 3.20 13.28 -10.25
C ALA A 87 4.41 12.35 -9.98
N SER A 88 5.17 12.67 -8.94
CA SER A 88 6.47 12.09 -8.61
C SER A 88 6.46 11.35 -7.27
N THR A 89 7.24 10.27 -7.19
CA THR A 89 7.43 9.46 -5.98
C THR A 89 8.62 9.91 -5.13
N PHE A 90 9.20 11.09 -5.41
CA PHE A 90 10.41 11.58 -4.75
C PHE A 90 10.30 11.60 -3.22
N GLY A 91 9.20 12.13 -2.66
CA GLY A 91 8.99 12.13 -1.21
C GLY A 91 8.93 10.74 -0.58
N THR A 92 8.44 9.73 -1.31
CA THR A 92 8.49 8.34 -0.84
C THR A 92 9.95 7.88 -0.70
N GLY A 93 10.81 8.23 -1.65
CA GLY A 93 12.25 7.94 -1.55
C GLY A 93 12.93 8.71 -0.42
N GLN A 94 12.51 9.95 -0.13
CA GLN A 94 12.98 10.68 1.06
C GLN A 94 12.61 9.95 2.36
N LEU A 95 11.40 9.39 2.49
CA LEU A 95 11.03 8.59 3.65
C LEU A 95 11.90 7.34 3.80
N VAL A 96 12.21 6.66 2.68
CA VAL A 96 13.12 5.51 2.66
C VAL A 96 14.53 5.94 3.09
N GLN A 97 15.07 7.02 2.52
CA GLN A 97 16.38 7.57 2.87
C GLN A 97 16.48 7.90 4.37
N GLN A 98 15.43 8.51 4.95
CA GLN A 98 15.38 8.79 6.37
C GLN A 98 15.34 7.52 7.24
N ALA A 99 14.63 6.48 6.79
CA ALA A 99 14.62 5.18 7.47
C ALA A 99 16.02 4.54 7.45
N LEU A 100 16.71 4.57 6.30
CA LEU A 100 18.10 4.11 6.18
C LEU A 100 19.04 4.91 7.10
N SER A 101 18.88 6.23 7.18
CA SER A 101 19.68 7.10 8.06
C SER A 101 19.40 6.88 9.54
N ALA A 102 18.20 6.44 9.90
CA ALA A 102 17.88 5.99 11.25
C ALA A 102 18.43 4.59 11.58
N GLY A 103 19.10 3.92 10.63
CA GLY A 103 19.67 2.58 10.82
C GLY A 103 18.63 1.46 10.72
N ALA A 104 17.59 1.63 9.91
CA ALA A 104 16.63 0.57 9.63
C ALA A 104 17.35 -0.71 9.16
N GLN A 105 16.94 -1.86 9.69
CA GLN A 105 17.36 -3.17 9.19
C GLN A 105 16.27 -3.81 8.31
N ARG A 106 15.04 -3.34 8.48
CA ARG A 106 13.85 -3.76 7.73
C ARG A 106 13.02 -2.54 7.37
N ILE A 107 12.55 -2.46 6.13
CA ILE A 107 11.60 -1.43 5.69
C ILE A 107 10.39 -2.14 5.10
N ILE A 108 9.23 -1.81 5.63
CA ILE A 108 7.94 -2.29 5.19
C ILE A 108 7.25 -1.16 4.45
N MET A 109 6.84 -1.41 3.22
CA MET A 109 6.18 -0.42 2.37
C MET A 109 4.75 -0.82 2.03
N GLY A 110 3.80 0.08 2.28
CA GLY A 110 2.41 -0.03 1.84
C GLY A 110 2.17 0.76 0.56
N PHE A 111 1.58 0.12 -0.47
CA PHE A 111 1.39 0.68 -1.82
C PHE A 111 -0.05 1.10 -2.15
N GLY A 112 -0.86 1.39 -1.13
CA GLY A 112 -2.20 1.95 -1.33
C GLY A 112 -2.18 3.44 -1.70
N GLY A 113 -3.18 3.88 -2.48
CA GLY A 113 -3.56 5.29 -2.56
C GLY A 113 -2.60 6.24 -3.29
N SER A 114 -1.78 5.77 -4.23
CA SER A 114 -0.80 6.62 -4.96
C SER A 114 -1.45 7.67 -5.88
N ALA A 115 -0.87 8.87 -5.94
CA ALA A 115 -1.16 9.90 -6.96
C ALA A 115 -0.35 9.70 -8.27
N THR A 116 0.67 8.85 -8.24
CA THR A 116 1.78 8.84 -9.19
C THR A 116 1.66 7.76 -10.26
N ASN A 117 2.32 7.96 -11.40
CA ASN A 117 2.48 6.95 -12.46
C ASN A 117 3.88 7.02 -13.09
N ASP A 118 4.89 7.26 -12.25
CA ASP A 118 6.29 7.55 -12.63
C ASP A 118 7.20 6.32 -12.61
N GLY A 119 6.65 5.11 -12.49
CA GLY A 119 7.45 3.88 -12.43
C GLY A 119 8.32 3.77 -11.16
N GLY A 120 8.07 4.58 -10.13
CA GLY A 120 8.92 4.67 -8.94
C GLY A 120 10.25 5.39 -9.17
N THR A 121 10.41 6.09 -10.30
CA THR A 121 11.66 6.78 -10.62
C THR A 121 11.95 7.94 -9.67
N GLY A 122 10.94 8.70 -9.21
CA GLY A 122 11.14 9.71 -8.18
C GLY A 122 11.73 9.13 -6.89
N MET A 123 11.21 8.00 -6.42
CA MET A 123 11.74 7.29 -5.25
C MET A 123 13.21 6.90 -5.46
N LEU A 124 13.55 6.35 -6.62
CA LEU A 124 14.92 5.95 -6.93
C LEU A 124 15.86 7.16 -7.06
N ARG A 125 15.39 8.30 -7.60
CA ARG A 125 16.15 9.56 -7.64
C ARG A 125 16.53 10.04 -6.25
N ALA A 126 15.58 10.08 -5.33
CA ALA A 126 15.85 10.46 -3.93
C ALA A 126 16.84 9.50 -3.24
N LEU A 127 16.95 8.27 -3.73
CA LEU A 127 17.92 7.26 -3.28
C LEU A 127 19.24 7.28 -4.06
N GLY A 128 19.41 8.19 -5.02
CA GLY A 128 20.67 8.45 -5.73
C GLY A 128 20.77 7.89 -7.15
N ALA A 129 19.73 7.24 -7.69
CA ALA A 129 19.70 6.87 -9.10
C ALA A 129 19.54 8.11 -10.00
N ARG A 130 20.11 8.07 -11.20
CA ARG A 130 19.93 9.12 -12.22
C ARG A 130 19.31 8.53 -13.47
N PHE A 131 18.40 9.29 -14.08
CA PHE A 131 17.63 8.89 -15.26
C PHE A 131 17.95 9.88 -16.37
N LEU A 132 18.64 9.41 -17.40
CA LEU A 132 19.33 10.26 -18.38
C LEU A 132 18.74 10.11 -19.78
N ASP A 133 18.71 11.21 -20.53
CA ASP A 133 18.35 11.22 -21.94
C ASP A 133 19.54 10.88 -22.87
N SER A 134 19.38 11.10 -24.18
CA SER A 134 20.43 10.86 -25.18
C SER A 134 21.61 11.84 -25.10
N ALA A 135 21.43 13.01 -24.48
CA ALA A 135 22.50 13.99 -24.27
C ALA A 135 23.30 13.69 -22.99
N GLY A 136 22.78 12.81 -22.12
CA GLY A 136 23.36 12.51 -20.81
C GLY A 136 22.85 13.44 -19.71
N ASP A 137 21.82 14.24 -19.99
CA ASP A 137 21.17 15.14 -19.05
C ASP A 137 20.05 14.41 -18.30
N GLU A 138 19.75 14.85 -17.08
CA GLU A 138 18.66 14.25 -16.30
C GLU A 138 17.29 14.60 -16.89
N ILE A 139 16.46 13.58 -17.12
CA ILE A 139 15.09 13.80 -17.55
C ILE A 139 14.27 14.40 -16.41
N GLU A 140 13.21 15.13 -16.77
CA GLU A 140 12.24 15.71 -15.83
C GLU A 140 11.55 14.66 -14.93
N GLU A 141 10.91 15.13 -13.86
CA GLU A 141 10.08 14.27 -13.02
C GLU A 141 8.73 13.90 -13.66
N GLY A 142 8.16 12.79 -13.18
CA GLY A 142 6.86 12.27 -13.63
C GLY A 142 6.95 11.16 -14.68
N GLY A 143 5.82 10.48 -14.89
CA GLY A 143 5.74 9.31 -15.76
C GLY A 143 5.93 9.61 -17.23
N LEU A 144 5.49 10.77 -17.71
CA LEU A 144 5.56 11.08 -19.15
C LEU A 144 6.99 11.42 -19.59
N ALA A 145 7.83 11.92 -18.67
CA ALA A 145 9.24 12.20 -18.93
C ALA A 145 10.03 10.93 -19.31
N LEU A 146 9.57 9.74 -18.90
CA LEU A 146 10.21 8.46 -19.22
C LEU A 146 10.28 8.17 -20.73
N LYS A 147 9.50 8.86 -21.58
CA LYS A 147 9.67 8.76 -23.04
C LYS A 147 11.06 9.20 -23.51
N ALA A 148 11.68 10.14 -22.80
CA ALA A 148 13.01 10.64 -23.10
C ALA A 148 14.14 9.75 -22.52
N LEU A 149 13.82 8.78 -21.66
CA LEU A 149 14.82 7.95 -20.98
C LEU A 149 15.65 7.16 -21.99
N ARG A 150 16.97 7.18 -21.83
CA ARG A 150 17.93 6.39 -22.62
C ARG A 150 18.91 5.61 -21.74
N GLN A 151 19.24 6.12 -20.55
CA GLN A 151 20.18 5.46 -19.66
C GLN A 151 19.76 5.65 -18.19
N ILE A 152 20.05 4.64 -17.36
CA ILE A 152 19.91 4.72 -15.91
C ILE A 152 21.32 4.54 -15.31
N ASP A 153 21.71 5.47 -14.46
CA ASP A 153 22.97 5.44 -13.71
C ASP A 153 22.67 5.14 -12.24
N LEU A 154 23.20 4.01 -11.76
CA LEU A 154 23.03 3.51 -10.39
C LEU A 154 24.27 3.70 -9.52
N ASN A 155 25.34 4.34 -10.02
CA ASN A 155 26.61 4.44 -9.30
C ASN A 155 26.52 5.18 -7.96
N ARG A 156 25.47 5.99 -7.77
CA ARG A 156 25.21 6.75 -6.54
C ARG A 156 24.01 6.23 -5.77
N LEU A 157 23.44 5.10 -6.17
CA LEU A 157 22.34 4.47 -5.46
C LEU A 157 22.82 4.10 -4.04
N ASP A 158 21.98 4.40 -3.05
CA ASP A 158 22.31 4.22 -1.63
C ASP A 158 22.70 2.77 -1.30
N GLU A 159 23.99 2.54 -1.02
CA GLU A 159 24.54 1.21 -0.77
C GLU A 159 23.90 0.48 0.42
N ARG A 160 23.24 1.22 1.33
CA ARG A 160 22.53 0.62 2.48
C ARG A 160 21.36 -0.24 2.03
N LEU A 161 20.80 0.01 0.84
CA LEU A 161 19.72 -0.80 0.27
C LEU A 161 20.09 -2.28 0.11
N HIS A 162 21.37 -2.60 -0.08
CA HIS A 162 21.83 -4.00 -0.16
C HIS A 162 21.83 -4.73 1.20
N LYS A 163 21.76 -3.99 2.31
CA LYS A 163 21.83 -4.55 3.68
C LYS A 163 20.48 -4.58 4.37
N VAL A 164 19.50 -3.86 3.85
CA VAL A 164 18.17 -3.71 4.45
C VAL A 164 17.20 -4.65 3.78
N ARG A 165 16.42 -5.37 4.58
CA ARG A 165 15.31 -6.18 4.07
C ARG A 165 14.15 -5.25 3.72
N ILE A 166 13.72 -5.26 2.45
CA ILE A 166 12.59 -4.47 2.00
C ILE A 166 11.43 -5.43 1.72
N GLU A 167 10.31 -5.20 2.39
CA GLU A 167 9.06 -5.92 2.15
C GLU A 167 7.99 -4.95 1.68
N VAL A 168 7.20 -5.41 0.72
CA VAL A 168 6.09 -4.66 0.13
C VAL A 168 4.79 -5.38 0.48
N ALA A 169 3.89 -4.66 1.15
CA ALA A 169 2.50 -5.04 1.34
C ALA A 169 1.72 -4.68 0.06
N CYS A 170 1.41 -5.69 -0.75
CA CYS A 170 0.76 -5.51 -2.04
C CYS A 170 -0.21 -6.66 -2.32
N ASP A 171 -1.49 -6.30 -2.48
CA ASP A 171 -2.57 -7.24 -2.77
C ASP A 171 -3.05 -7.17 -4.23
N VAL A 172 -2.39 -6.37 -5.07
CA VAL A 172 -2.69 -6.29 -6.51
C VAL A 172 -1.71 -7.11 -7.33
N ASN A 173 -2.21 -7.77 -8.36
CA ASN A 173 -1.42 -8.62 -9.26
C ASN A 173 -1.12 -7.96 -10.61
N ASN A 174 -1.55 -6.72 -10.81
CA ASN A 174 -1.38 -5.99 -12.07
C ASN A 174 0.11 -5.94 -12.51
N PRO A 175 0.42 -6.27 -13.77
CA PRO A 175 1.75 -6.06 -14.34
C PRO A 175 2.05 -4.55 -14.47
N LEU A 176 3.27 -4.20 -14.87
CA LEU A 176 3.65 -2.80 -15.06
C LEU A 176 2.86 -2.15 -16.21
N THR A 177 2.76 -2.84 -17.35
CA THR A 177 2.23 -2.28 -18.61
C THR A 177 1.14 -3.14 -19.24
N GLY A 178 0.53 -2.63 -20.32
CA GLY A 178 -0.55 -3.28 -21.06
C GLY A 178 -1.95 -2.99 -20.50
N LEU A 179 -2.97 -3.65 -21.05
CA LEU A 179 -4.39 -3.38 -20.71
C LEU A 179 -4.75 -3.59 -19.24
N HIS A 180 -3.98 -4.43 -18.55
CA HIS A 180 -4.11 -4.67 -17.11
C HIS A 180 -3.00 -4.00 -16.29
N GLY A 181 -2.18 -3.17 -16.93
CA GLY A 181 -1.02 -2.49 -16.34
C GLY A 181 -1.37 -1.26 -15.51
N ALA A 182 -0.33 -0.63 -14.96
CA ALA A 182 -0.45 0.49 -14.04
C ALA A 182 -1.26 1.66 -14.62
N SER A 183 -0.90 2.09 -15.83
CA SER A 183 -1.49 3.25 -16.50
C SER A 183 -2.96 3.00 -16.87
N HIS A 184 -3.26 1.85 -17.45
CA HIS A 184 -4.61 1.51 -17.90
C HIS A 184 -5.59 1.34 -16.75
N VAL A 185 -5.19 0.65 -15.68
CA VAL A 185 -6.09 0.32 -14.57
C VAL A 185 -6.21 1.46 -13.57
N PHE A 186 -5.10 2.14 -13.25
CA PHE A 186 -5.06 3.12 -12.16
C PHE A 186 -4.80 4.56 -12.61
N GLY A 187 -4.42 4.80 -13.86
CA GLY A 187 -4.19 6.14 -14.40
C GLY A 187 -5.45 7.04 -14.38
N PRO A 188 -6.64 6.57 -14.80
CA PRO A 188 -7.84 7.42 -14.88
C PRO A 188 -8.22 8.08 -13.55
N GLN A 189 -8.18 7.33 -12.44
CA GLN A 189 -8.50 7.88 -11.11
C GLN A 189 -7.47 8.93 -10.63
N LYS A 190 -6.25 8.90 -11.19
CA LYS A 190 -5.14 9.83 -10.94
C LYS A 190 -5.14 11.03 -11.90
N GLY A 191 -6.22 11.22 -12.68
CA GLY A 191 -6.39 12.37 -13.58
C GLY A 191 -5.87 12.15 -15.00
N ALA A 192 -5.44 10.94 -15.38
CA ALA A 192 -4.99 10.69 -16.75
C ALA A 192 -6.18 10.60 -17.73
N THR A 193 -6.11 11.37 -18.82
CA THR A 193 -7.03 11.21 -19.96
C THR A 193 -6.74 9.90 -20.73
N PRO A 194 -7.65 9.42 -21.59
CA PRO A 194 -7.40 8.22 -22.40
C PRO A 194 -6.09 8.27 -23.20
N ASP A 195 -5.77 9.43 -23.80
CA ASP A 195 -4.52 9.60 -24.57
C ASP A 195 -3.29 9.61 -23.64
N GLN A 196 -3.40 10.23 -22.47
CA GLN A 196 -2.33 10.21 -21.47
C GLN A 196 -2.09 8.80 -20.91
N VAL A 197 -3.14 8.00 -20.74
CA VAL A 197 -3.03 6.59 -20.33
C VAL A 197 -2.18 5.80 -21.33
N LEU A 198 -2.45 5.94 -22.63
CA LEU A 198 -1.66 5.29 -23.68
C LEU A 198 -0.20 5.78 -23.68
N ALA A 199 -0.01 7.10 -23.55
CA ALA A 199 1.31 7.70 -23.52
C ALA A 199 2.14 7.28 -22.29
N LEU A 200 1.48 7.12 -21.13
CA LEU A 200 2.10 6.63 -19.90
C LEU A 200 2.45 5.14 -19.98
N ASP A 201 1.60 4.31 -20.59
CA ASP A 201 1.90 2.89 -20.80
C ASP A 201 3.12 2.70 -21.72
N GLU A 202 3.20 3.46 -22.81
CA GLU A 202 4.37 3.47 -23.71
C GLU A 202 5.65 3.94 -23.00
N ALA A 203 5.54 4.98 -22.17
CA ALA A 203 6.63 5.48 -21.34
C ALA A 203 7.13 4.43 -20.33
N LEU A 204 6.21 3.74 -19.65
CA LEU A 204 6.56 2.65 -18.74
C LEU A 204 7.15 1.44 -19.47
N ASN A 205 6.71 1.14 -20.69
CA ASN A 205 7.32 0.09 -21.52
C ASN A 205 8.76 0.45 -21.90
N THR A 206 9.01 1.70 -22.32
CA THR A 206 10.37 2.20 -22.61
C THR A 206 11.27 2.06 -21.38
N TYR A 207 10.76 2.45 -20.22
CA TYR A 207 11.46 2.28 -18.96
C TYR A 207 11.77 0.80 -18.66
N ALA A 208 10.78 -0.08 -18.82
CA ALA A 208 10.94 -1.51 -18.59
C ALA A 208 12.00 -2.14 -19.50
N ASP A 209 12.04 -1.77 -20.79
CA ASP A 209 13.03 -2.26 -21.75
C ASP A 209 14.46 -1.88 -21.31
N ILE A 210 14.66 -0.64 -20.88
CA ILE A 210 15.96 -0.16 -20.40
C ILE A 210 16.37 -0.88 -19.11
N VAL A 211 15.44 -1.08 -18.17
CA VAL A 211 15.71 -1.83 -16.94
C VAL A 211 16.02 -3.29 -17.22
N ALA A 212 15.29 -3.93 -18.13
CA ALA A 212 15.54 -5.32 -18.51
C ALA A 212 16.93 -5.50 -19.12
N ALA A 213 17.36 -4.57 -19.97
CA ALA A 213 18.71 -4.54 -20.52
C ALA A 213 19.77 -4.27 -19.44
N LEU A 214 19.53 -3.33 -18.54
CA LEU A 214 20.48 -2.98 -17.46
C LEU A 214 20.68 -4.14 -16.48
N LEU A 215 19.60 -4.78 -16.05
CA LEU A 215 19.61 -5.83 -15.02
C LEU A 215 19.72 -7.24 -15.60
N GLN A 216 19.73 -7.39 -16.94
CA GLN A 216 19.68 -8.67 -17.65
C GLN A 216 18.51 -9.55 -17.18
N LYS A 217 17.40 -8.90 -16.81
CA LYS A 217 16.21 -9.55 -16.27
C LYS A 217 14.99 -8.67 -16.44
N ASP A 218 13.98 -9.19 -17.13
CA ASP A 218 12.68 -8.53 -17.20
C ASP A 218 11.80 -8.91 -16.01
N VAL A 219 11.21 -7.91 -15.37
CA VAL A 219 10.27 -8.08 -14.26
C VAL A 219 8.98 -7.28 -14.47
N ARG A 220 8.71 -6.80 -15.70
CA ARG A 220 7.52 -5.97 -15.98
C ARG A 220 6.22 -6.74 -15.76
N ASP A 221 6.23 -8.06 -16.00
CA ASP A 221 5.08 -8.95 -15.82
C ASP A 221 5.02 -9.58 -14.42
N PHE A 222 5.92 -9.20 -13.50
CA PHE A 222 5.87 -9.68 -12.14
C PHE A 222 4.54 -9.27 -11.49
N PRO A 223 3.79 -10.19 -10.84
CA PRO A 223 2.55 -9.84 -10.17
C PRO A 223 2.75 -8.73 -9.12
N GLY A 224 2.09 -7.60 -9.33
CA GLY A 224 2.23 -6.41 -8.48
C GLY A 224 3.28 -5.40 -8.98
N ALA A 225 3.92 -5.63 -10.13
CA ALA A 225 4.81 -4.66 -10.76
C ALA A 225 4.11 -3.31 -11.06
N GLY A 226 2.82 -3.35 -11.41
CA GLY A 226 2.02 -2.15 -11.65
C GLY A 226 1.53 -1.43 -10.39
N ALA A 227 1.79 -1.97 -9.20
CA ALA A 227 1.33 -1.39 -7.94
C ALA A 227 1.85 0.04 -7.77
N ALA A 228 0.98 0.92 -7.27
CA ALA A 228 1.27 2.32 -7.02
C ALA A 228 1.88 3.09 -8.21
N GLY A 229 1.44 2.81 -9.44
CA GLY A 229 1.96 3.51 -10.63
C GLY A 229 3.34 3.04 -11.07
N GLY A 230 3.70 1.79 -10.74
CA GLY A 230 4.98 1.18 -11.11
C GLY A 230 6.06 1.24 -10.02
N ILE A 231 5.75 1.72 -8.81
CA ILE A 231 6.67 1.57 -7.66
C ILE A 231 6.92 0.09 -7.39
N GLY A 232 5.91 -0.78 -7.57
CA GLY A 232 6.10 -2.23 -7.49
C GLY A 232 7.23 -2.74 -8.38
N PHE A 233 7.27 -2.30 -9.63
CA PHE A 233 8.35 -2.62 -10.56
C PHE A 233 9.71 -2.13 -10.05
N ALA A 234 9.81 -0.87 -9.61
CA ALA A 234 11.04 -0.32 -9.04
C ALA A 234 11.51 -1.08 -7.79
N ALA A 235 10.59 -1.40 -6.88
CA ALA A 235 10.88 -2.15 -5.66
C ALA A 235 11.37 -3.57 -5.99
N LYS A 236 10.80 -4.21 -7.00
CA LYS A 236 11.24 -5.54 -7.45
C LYS A 236 12.61 -5.50 -8.13
N ALA A 237 12.81 -4.54 -9.02
CA ALA A 237 13.97 -4.44 -9.89
C ALA A 237 15.23 -3.96 -9.13
N PHE A 238 15.11 -2.89 -8.34
CA PHE A 238 16.25 -2.19 -7.75
C PHE A 238 16.40 -2.40 -6.24
N LEU A 239 15.29 -2.61 -5.54
CA LEU A 239 15.29 -2.75 -4.07
C LEU A 239 15.27 -4.22 -3.62
N HIS A 240 15.21 -5.16 -4.57
CA HIS A 240 15.06 -6.59 -4.34
C HIS A 240 13.95 -6.94 -3.33
N ALA A 241 12.87 -6.16 -3.36
CA ALA A 241 11.82 -6.27 -2.37
C ALA A 241 11.09 -7.61 -2.40
N GLU A 242 10.74 -8.09 -1.21
CA GLU A 242 9.87 -9.24 -1.01
C GLU A 242 8.41 -8.79 -1.00
N PHE A 243 7.60 -9.32 -1.90
CA PHE A 243 6.18 -9.00 -1.99
C PHE A 243 5.41 -9.98 -1.12
N ARG A 244 4.59 -9.45 -0.22
CA ARG A 244 3.78 -10.23 0.71
C ARG A 244 2.35 -9.68 0.74
N PRO A 245 1.34 -10.54 0.93
CA PRO A 245 -0.02 -10.08 1.19
C PRO A 245 -0.03 -9.14 2.39
N GLY A 246 -0.67 -7.98 2.25
CA GLY A 246 -0.58 -6.93 3.26
C GLY A 246 -1.12 -7.37 4.61
N VAL A 247 -2.29 -8.01 4.61
CA VAL A 247 -2.91 -8.51 5.85
C VAL A 247 -2.03 -9.52 6.58
N GLN A 248 -1.32 -10.39 5.85
CA GLN A 248 -0.42 -11.37 6.46
C GLN A 248 0.77 -10.66 7.13
N LEU A 249 1.34 -9.67 6.45
CA LEU A 249 2.45 -8.89 6.99
C LEU A 249 2.04 -8.17 8.29
N ILE A 250 0.85 -7.56 8.31
CA ILE A 250 0.34 -6.86 9.50
C ILE A 250 -0.03 -7.84 10.62
N ALA A 251 -0.58 -9.01 10.29
CA ALA A 251 -0.87 -10.06 11.26
C ALA A 251 0.39 -10.55 11.98
N ASP A 252 1.49 -10.72 11.24
CA ASP A 252 2.78 -11.12 11.81
C ASP A 252 3.34 -10.05 12.75
N LEU A 253 3.21 -8.77 12.39
CA LEU A 253 3.68 -7.64 13.21
C LEU A 253 2.83 -7.42 14.46
N SER A 254 1.52 -7.59 14.35
CA SER A 254 0.59 -7.38 15.46
C SER A 254 0.57 -8.55 16.44
N GLY A 255 1.02 -9.73 16.02
CA GLY A 255 0.91 -10.96 16.81
C GLY A 255 -0.50 -11.57 16.77
N LEU A 256 -1.26 -11.28 15.70
CA LEU A 256 -2.63 -11.76 15.54
C LEU A 256 -2.72 -13.28 15.64
N SER A 257 -1.82 -14.00 14.96
CA SER A 257 -1.82 -15.46 14.94
C SER A 257 -1.73 -16.06 16.34
N GLN A 258 -0.91 -15.48 17.23
CA GLN A 258 -0.79 -15.94 18.62
C GLN A 258 -2.02 -15.58 19.46
N ALA A 259 -2.60 -14.39 19.23
CA ALA A 259 -3.81 -13.97 19.93
C ALA A 259 -5.01 -14.86 19.59
N VAL A 260 -5.16 -15.18 18.30
CA VAL A 260 -6.25 -16.00 17.78
C VAL A 260 -6.23 -17.42 18.33
N GLN A 261 -5.05 -18.03 18.55
CA GLN A 261 -4.95 -19.38 19.15
C GLN A 261 -5.56 -19.48 20.56
N ARG A 262 -5.74 -18.35 21.24
CA ARG A 262 -6.30 -18.28 22.60
C ARG A 262 -7.72 -17.74 22.61
N ALA A 263 -8.30 -17.47 21.45
CA ALA A 263 -9.62 -16.85 21.32
C ALA A 263 -10.71 -17.90 21.09
N ASP A 264 -11.88 -17.68 21.70
CA ASP A 264 -13.08 -18.47 21.41
C ASP A 264 -13.86 -17.92 20.20
N LEU A 265 -13.65 -16.65 19.86
CA LEU A 265 -14.35 -15.93 18.79
C LEU A 265 -13.47 -14.79 18.26
N VAL A 266 -13.47 -14.60 16.95
CA VAL A 266 -12.87 -13.42 16.30
C VAL A 266 -13.97 -12.54 15.72
N ILE A 267 -13.90 -11.24 15.97
CA ILE A 267 -14.76 -10.23 15.35
C ILE A 267 -13.91 -9.33 14.47
N THR A 268 -14.26 -9.23 13.19
CA THR A 268 -13.56 -8.40 12.20
C THR A 268 -14.54 -7.48 11.47
N GLY A 269 -14.04 -6.61 10.60
CA GLY A 269 -14.90 -5.75 9.78
C GLY A 269 -14.15 -4.83 8.84
N GLU A 270 -14.90 -4.24 7.91
CA GLU A 270 -14.46 -3.17 7.02
C GLU A 270 -15.66 -2.32 6.57
N GLY A 271 -15.42 -1.26 5.78
CA GLY A 271 -16.48 -0.37 5.32
C GLY A 271 -17.53 -1.06 4.45
N ARG A 272 -17.11 -1.99 3.59
CA ARG A 272 -17.99 -2.74 2.70
C ARG A 272 -17.46 -4.16 2.52
N LEU A 273 -18.25 -5.16 2.88
CA LEU A 273 -17.94 -6.56 2.61
C LEU A 273 -18.57 -6.96 1.29
N ASP A 274 -17.78 -7.34 0.29
CA ASP A 274 -18.26 -7.86 -0.99
C ASP A 274 -17.28 -8.89 -1.56
N GLU A 275 -17.48 -9.30 -2.82
CA GLU A 275 -16.59 -10.26 -3.47
C GLU A 275 -15.12 -9.79 -3.52
N GLN A 276 -14.85 -8.47 -3.53
CA GLN A 276 -13.49 -7.94 -3.52
C GLN A 276 -12.77 -8.22 -2.20
N THR A 277 -13.52 -8.34 -1.10
CA THR A 277 -12.98 -8.68 0.21
C THR A 277 -12.19 -9.99 0.19
N LEU A 278 -12.64 -10.98 -0.61
CA LEU A 278 -11.97 -12.27 -0.75
C LEU A 278 -10.54 -12.15 -1.28
N TYR A 279 -10.25 -11.10 -2.06
CA TYR A 279 -8.98 -10.93 -2.74
C TYR A 279 -8.01 -10.07 -1.91
N GLY A 280 -7.74 -10.52 -0.69
CA GLY A 280 -6.64 -9.99 0.13
C GLY A 280 -7.00 -8.86 1.09
N LYS A 281 -8.29 -8.54 1.29
CA LYS A 281 -8.70 -7.52 2.27
C LYS A 281 -8.64 -8.03 3.71
N THR A 282 -8.59 -7.08 4.64
CA THR A 282 -8.43 -7.34 6.08
C THR A 282 -9.37 -8.42 6.63
N PRO A 283 -10.70 -8.40 6.37
CA PRO A 283 -11.59 -9.43 6.91
C PRO A 283 -11.25 -10.83 6.42
N ALA A 284 -10.86 -10.97 5.15
CA ALA A 284 -10.53 -12.27 4.58
C ALA A 284 -9.22 -12.83 5.16
N GLY A 285 -8.17 -12.03 5.28
CA GLY A 285 -6.92 -12.50 5.89
C GLY A 285 -7.07 -12.85 7.37
N VAL A 286 -7.85 -12.06 8.13
CA VAL A 286 -8.19 -12.41 9.52
C VAL A 286 -8.97 -13.72 9.59
N ALA A 287 -9.93 -13.93 8.68
CA ALA A 287 -10.72 -15.15 8.64
C ALA A 287 -9.88 -16.39 8.31
N VAL A 288 -8.94 -16.29 7.37
CA VAL A 288 -8.00 -17.38 7.05
C VAL A 288 -7.14 -17.76 8.27
N ILE A 289 -6.60 -16.77 8.99
CA ILE A 289 -5.78 -17.00 10.20
C ILE A 289 -6.61 -17.67 11.30
N ALA A 290 -7.84 -17.19 11.53
CA ALA A 290 -8.74 -17.76 12.53
C ALA A 290 -9.24 -19.16 12.17
N SER A 291 -9.58 -19.38 10.90
CA SER A 291 -10.00 -20.69 10.40
C SER A 291 -8.90 -21.73 10.56
N ALA A 292 -7.64 -21.37 10.32
CA ALA A 292 -6.49 -22.25 10.56
C ALA A 292 -6.32 -22.64 12.04
N ALA A 293 -6.82 -21.82 12.98
CA ALA A 293 -6.85 -22.12 14.40
C ALA A 293 -8.17 -22.78 14.86
N GLY A 294 -9.13 -23.01 13.95
CA GLY A 294 -10.45 -23.55 14.28
C GLY A 294 -11.37 -22.57 15.01
N VAL A 295 -11.07 -21.27 14.99
CA VAL A 295 -11.82 -20.23 15.70
C VAL A 295 -12.85 -19.57 14.77
N PRO A 296 -14.13 -19.51 15.16
CA PRO A 296 -15.17 -18.91 14.32
C PRO A 296 -14.97 -17.38 14.17
N VAL A 297 -15.29 -16.87 12.97
CA VAL A 297 -15.20 -15.43 12.68
C VAL A 297 -16.57 -14.82 12.40
N VAL A 298 -16.86 -13.70 13.06
CA VAL A 298 -18.02 -12.85 12.77
C VAL A 298 -17.53 -11.54 12.16
N ALA A 299 -18.11 -11.14 11.03
CA ALA A 299 -17.78 -9.89 10.37
C ALA A 299 -18.88 -8.84 10.57
N ILE A 300 -18.47 -7.62 10.91
CA ILE A 300 -19.36 -6.46 11.06
C ILE A 300 -18.92 -5.41 10.03
N ALA A 301 -19.78 -5.12 9.06
CA ALA A 301 -19.48 -4.22 7.95
C ALA A 301 -20.29 -2.94 8.00
N GLY A 302 -19.75 -1.88 7.39
CA GLY A 302 -20.54 -0.70 7.03
C GLY A 302 -21.75 -1.11 6.17
N THR A 303 -21.48 -1.82 5.08
CA THR A 303 -22.50 -2.37 4.16
C THR A 303 -22.11 -3.78 3.68
N LEU A 304 -23.11 -4.57 3.30
CA LEU A 304 -22.92 -5.87 2.62
C LEU A 304 -23.21 -5.69 1.13
N GLY A 305 -22.20 -5.91 0.29
CA GLY A 305 -22.30 -5.83 -1.16
C GLY A 305 -22.54 -7.18 -1.83
N VAL A 306 -22.57 -7.18 -3.15
CA VAL A 306 -22.79 -8.40 -3.96
C VAL A 306 -21.70 -9.43 -3.68
N GLY A 307 -22.10 -10.69 -3.51
CA GLY A 307 -21.17 -11.81 -3.35
C GLY A 307 -20.60 -12.01 -1.94
N TYR A 308 -20.98 -11.18 -0.96
CA TYR A 308 -20.47 -11.30 0.42
C TYR A 308 -20.72 -12.68 1.06
N GLN A 309 -21.75 -13.43 0.61
CA GLN A 309 -22.05 -14.75 1.15
C GLN A 309 -20.90 -15.75 0.97
N ARG A 310 -20.06 -15.55 -0.07
CA ARG A 310 -18.86 -16.35 -0.33
C ARG A 310 -17.80 -16.22 0.76
N LEU A 311 -17.89 -15.22 1.63
CA LEU A 311 -17.02 -15.09 2.81
C LEU A 311 -17.18 -16.26 3.80
N ARG A 312 -18.30 -16.99 3.74
CA ARG A 312 -18.48 -18.23 4.50
C ARG A 312 -17.45 -19.29 4.13
N ASP A 313 -17.01 -19.31 2.87
CA ASP A 313 -16.05 -20.28 2.35
C ASP A 313 -14.66 -20.14 3.01
N ILE A 314 -14.38 -18.97 3.59
CA ILE A 314 -13.11 -18.66 4.27
C ILE A 314 -13.24 -18.56 5.80
N GLY A 315 -14.35 -19.06 6.37
CA GLY A 315 -14.53 -19.17 7.82
C GLY A 315 -15.29 -18.02 8.50
N ILE A 316 -15.83 -17.06 7.74
CA ILE A 316 -16.74 -16.04 8.28
C ILE A 316 -18.13 -16.67 8.47
N VAL A 317 -18.44 -17.11 9.68
CA VAL A 317 -19.68 -17.85 10.00
C VAL A 317 -20.92 -16.96 9.99
N ALA A 318 -20.75 -15.66 10.24
CA ALA A 318 -21.81 -14.67 10.15
C ALA A 318 -21.26 -13.30 9.71
N ALA A 319 -22.05 -12.55 8.95
CA ALA A 319 -21.74 -11.19 8.52
C ALA A 319 -22.96 -10.28 8.73
N PHE A 320 -22.75 -9.12 9.36
CA PHE A 320 -23.80 -8.16 9.68
C PHE A 320 -23.46 -6.78 9.13
N SER A 321 -24.48 -6.07 8.62
CA SER A 321 -24.39 -4.67 8.23
C SER A 321 -24.75 -3.79 9.42
N ILE A 322 -23.98 -2.73 9.68
CA ILE A 322 -24.35 -1.73 10.70
C ILE A 322 -25.37 -0.72 10.15
N THR A 323 -25.45 -0.53 8.84
CA THR A 323 -26.49 0.32 8.25
C THR A 323 -27.83 -0.40 8.26
N SER A 324 -28.84 0.22 8.85
CA SER A 324 -30.22 -0.27 8.90
C SER A 324 -31.03 -0.01 7.62
N GLY A 325 -30.48 0.68 6.62
CA GLY A 325 -31.10 0.93 5.32
C GLY A 325 -30.30 1.89 4.43
N PRO A 326 -30.81 2.25 3.22
CA PRO A 326 -30.22 3.26 2.36
C PRO A 326 -30.18 4.62 3.08
N MET A 327 -29.02 5.27 3.12
CA MET A 327 -28.85 6.60 3.72
C MET A 327 -28.21 7.55 2.72
N THR A 328 -28.85 8.68 2.46
CA THR A 328 -28.29 9.79 1.68
C THR A 328 -27.48 10.72 2.60
N GLY A 329 -26.15 10.57 2.63
CA GLY A 329 -25.23 11.44 3.37
C GLY A 329 -23.83 10.85 3.55
N ARG A 330 -22.80 11.69 3.77
CA ARG A 330 -21.46 11.23 4.20
C ARG A 330 -21.60 10.64 5.61
N ILE A 331 -21.06 9.44 5.83
CA ILE A 331 -21.06 8.80 7.16
C ILE A 331 -20.08 9.57 8.05
N GLU A 332 -20.54 10.59 8.74
CA GLU A 332 -19.68 11.42 9.61
C GLU A 332 -19.43 10.79 10.99
N LYS A 333 -20.27 9.84 11.44
CA LYS A 333 -20.08 9.11 12.71
C LYS A 333 -20.64 7.68 12.67
N THR A 334 -19.79 6.72 12.31
CA THR A 334 -20.10 5.29 12.27
C THR A 334 -20.26 4.66 13.67
N GLU A 335 -19.82 5.33 14.72
CA GLU A 335 -19.74 4.78 16.09
C GLU A 335 -21.09 4.57 16.81
N LYS A 336 -22.17 5.21 16.35
CA LYS A 336 -23.46 5.30 17.08
C LYS A 336 -24.67 4.81 16.28
N ILE A 337 -24.49 3.92 15.29
CA ILE A 337 -25.60 3.52 14.41
C ILE A 337 -26.52 2.45 15.06
N VAL A 338 -26.15 1.85 16.18
CA VAL A 338 -27.04 0.90 16.89
C VAL A 338 -27.69 1.60 18.09
N ARG A 339 -28.98 1.91 17.96
CA ARG A 339 -29.93 2.13 19.06
C ARG A 339 -31.15 1.26 18.81
#